data_AF-A0A2K1IEI0-F1
#
_entry.id   AF-A0A2K1IEI0-F1
#
_cell.length_a   1.000
_cell.length_b   1.000
_cell.length_c   1.000
_cell.angle_alpha   90.00
_cell.angle_beta   90.00
_cell.angle_gamma   90.00
#
_symmetry.space_group_name_H-M   'P 1'
#
loop_
_entity.id
_entity.type
_entity.pdbx_description
1 polymer ?
#
loop_
_entity_poly.entity_id
_entity_poly.type
_entity_poly.pdbx_seq_one_letter_code
_entity_poly.pdbx_strand_id
1 'polypeptide(L)'
;NYEPAKNTQSEKEQSFLRLHGRLGHVGFYTLTLLNSEDVPKLKIDEIHCQQCLEGRHTKNPIPEESNTRSKESLDIILMDLC
;
A
#
# COMPACT_ATOMS: atom_id res chain seq x y z
N ASN A 1 -38.05 8.22 19.87
CA ASN A 1 -37.29 7.30 19.00
C ASN A 1 -36.32 8.12 18.17
N TYR A 2 -35.07 8.25 18.62
CA TYR A 2 -34.02 8.97 17.90
C TYR A 2 -33.03 7.92 17.38
N GLU A 3 -33.03 7.68 16.08
CA GLU A 3 -32.09 6.74 15.43
C GLU A 3 -30.78 7.47 15.08
N PRO A 4 -29.60 6.90 15.38
CA PRO A 4 -28.34 7.62 15.24
C PRO A 4 -27.84 7.62 13.79
N ALA A 5 -27.39 8.79 13.34
CA ALA A 5 -26.74 9.07 12.05
C ALA A 5 -25.38 8.37 11.88
N LYS A 6 -25.36 7.04 11.80
CA LYS A 6 -24.13 6.23 11.66
C LYS A 6 -23.80 5.81 10.22
N ASN A 7 -24.64 6.13 9.23
CA ASN A 7 -24.57 5.44 7.93
C ASN A 7 -23.68 6.13 6.87
N THR A 8 -23.32 7.40 7.03
CA THR A 8 -22.70 8.17 5.93
C THR A 8 -21.19 7.96 5.77
N GLN A 9 -20.47 7.59 6.84
CA GLN A 9 -19.01 7.42 6.81
C GLN A 9 -18.60 6.14 6.07
N SER A 10 -19.31 5.03 6.34
CA SER A 10 -19.10 3.71 5.73
C SER A 10 -19.33 3.72 4.21
N GLU A 11 -20.35 4.43 3.73
CA GLU A 11 -20.66 4.53 2.30
C GLU A 11 -19.55 5.26 1.51
N LYS A 12 -18.94 6.25 2.15
CA LYS A 12 -17.83 7.03 1.58
C LYS A 12 -16.56 6.19 1.48
N GLU A 13 -16.24 5.41 2.51
CA GLU A 13 -15.12 4.46 2.52
C GLU A 13 -15.26 3.41 1.41
N GLN A 14 -16.46 2.84 1.25
CA GLN A 14 -16.74 1.88 0.19
C GLN A 14 -16.58 2.49 -1.20
N SER A 15 -17.05 3.73 -1.39
CA SER A 15 -16.88 4.46 -2.65
C SER A 15 -15.40 4.71 -2.95
N PHE A 16 -14.61 5.04 -1.92
CA PHE A 16 -13.17 5.26 -2.04
C PHE A 16 -12.42 3.97 -2.40
N LEU A 17 -12.74 2.86 -1.74
CA LEU A 17 -12.19 1.53 -2.07
C LEU A 17 -12.54 1.09 -3.49
N ARG A 18 -13.76 1.39 -3.95
CA ARG A 18 -14.18 1.10 -5.31
C ARG A 18 -13.40 1.91 -6.35
N LEU A 19 -13.17 3.20 -6.11
CA LEU A 19 -12.35 4.03 -6.98
C LEU A 19 -10.88 3.59 -6.97
N HIS A 20 -10.36 3.22 -5.81
CA HIS A 20 -9.03 2.63 -5.64
C HIS A 20 -8.83 1.38 -6.52
N GLY A 21 -9.76 0.43 -6.47
CA GLY A 21 -9.71 -0.75 -7.35
C GLY A 21 -9.82 -0.39 -8.84
N ARG A 22 -10.76 0.50 -9.21
CA ARG A 22 -10.99 0.90 -10.61
C ARG A 22 -9.81 1.59 -11.27
N LEU A 23 -9.01 2.33 -10.51
CA LEU A 23 -7.82 3.04 -10.99
C LEU A 23 -6.54 2.19 -10.88
N GLY A 24 -6.66 0.88 -10.69
CA GLY A 24 -5.53 -0.04 -10.63
C GLY A 24 -4.74 0.04 -9.32
N HIS A 25 -5.44 0.12 -8.19
CA HIS A 25 -4.85 0.16 -6.85
C HIS A 25 -3.94 1.38 -6.59
N VAL A 26 -4.28 2.53 -7.18
CA VAL A 26 -3.57 3.79 -6.97
C VAL A 26 -3.57 4.21 -5.49
N GLY A 27 -2.49 4.84 -5.01
CA GLY A 27 -2.37 5.24 -3.61
C GLY A 27 -3.53 6.11 -3.11
N PHE A 28 -3.98 5.87 -1.88
CA PHE A 28 -5.09 6.62 -1.26
C PHE A 28 -4.85 8.13 -1.25
N TYR A 29 -3.60 8.57 -1.06
CA TYR A 29 -3.22 9.98 -1.17
C TYR A 29 -3.46 10.55 -2.59
N THR A 30 -3.08 9.82 -3.64
CA THR A 30 -3.32 10.22 -5.03
C THR A 30 -4.82 10.33 -5.33
N LEU A 31 -5.64 9.41 -4.79
CA LEU A 31 -7.10 9.50 -4.91
C LEU A 31 -7.68 10.74 -4.24
N THR A 32 -7.14 11.16 -3.09
CA THR A 32 -7.57 12.41 -2.45
C THR A 32 -7.21 13.64 -3.28
N LEU A 33 -6.11 13.59 -4.03
CA LEU A 33 -5.70 14.69 -4.90
C LEU A 33 -6.54 14.77 -6.19
N LEU A 34 -6.92 13.62 -6.74
CA LEU A 34 -7.72 13.52 -7.97
C LEU A 34 -9.19 13.89 -7.78
N ASN A 35 -9.72 13.79 -6.56
CA ASN A 35 -11.12 14.07 -6.25
C ASN A 35 -11.27 15.32 -5.36
N SER A 36 -10.69 16.44 -5.80
CA SER A 36 -10.60 17.68 -5.03
C SER A 36 -11.92 18.35 -4.66
N GLU A 37 -13.04 18.00 -5.32
CA GLU A 37 -14.32 18.69 -5.15
C GLU A 37 -15.37 17.90 -4.34
N ASP A 38 -15.39 16.57 -4.42
CA ASP A 38 -16.47 15.74 -3.82
C ASP A 38 -16.02 14.64 -2.87
N VAL A 39 -14.71 14.46 -2.66
CA VAL A 39 -14.25 13.41 -1.74
C VAL A 39 -14.10 13.96 -0.33
N PRO A 40 -14.82 13.36 0.64
CA PRO A 40 -14.62 13.68 2.04
C PRO A 40 -13.15 13.51 2.40
N LYS A 41 -12.61 14.42 3.22
CA LYS A 41 -11.31 14.24 3.87
C LYS A 41 -11.40 13.05 4.83
N LEU A 42 -11.38 11.83 4.29
CA LEU A 42 -11.31 10.59 5.05
C LEU A 42 -9.92 10.50 5.66
N LYS A 43 -9.86 10.01 6.90
CA LYS A 43 -8.58 9.62 7.49
C LYS A 43 -8.09 8.39 6.73
N ILE A 44 -7.10 8.61 5.87
CA ILE A 44 -6.51 7.58 5.01
C ILE A 44 -6.02 6.38 5.85
N ASP A 45 -5.62 6.62 7.10
CA ASP A 45 -5.08 5.62 8.01
C ASP A 45 -6.09 4.53 8.43
N GLU A 46 -7.40 4.76 8.24
CA GLU A 46 -8.44 3.79 8.62
C GLU A 46 -8.84 2.87 7.43
N ILE A 47 -8.50 3.24 6.19
CA ILE A 47 -8.93 2.52 4.98
C ILE A 47 -7.83 1.57 4.48
N HIS A 48 -8.17 0.28 4.41
CA HIS A 48 -7.24 -0.76 3.98
C HIS A 48 -7.81 -1.55 2.79
N CYS A 49 -6.97 -1.79 1.79
CA CYS A 49 -7.28 -2.70 0.69
C CYS A 49 -6.50 -4.00 0.87
N GLN A 50 -7.21 -5.12 0.99
CA GLN A 50 -6.62 -6.43 1.26
C GLN A 50 -5.62 -6.86 0.17
N GLN A 51 -5.96 -6.66 -1.11
CA GLN A 51 -5.08 -7.01 -2.24
C GLN A 51 -3.77 -6.19 -2.22
N CYS A 52 -3.84 -4.92 -1.83
CA CYS A 52 -2.66 -4.06 -1.67
C CYS A 52 -1.79 -4.47 -0.49
N LEU A 53 -2.39 -4.96 0.60
CA LEU A 53 -1.64 -5.47 1.74
C LEU A 53 -0.89 -6.74 1.34
N GLU A 54 -1.59 -7.70 0.71
CA GLU A 54 -0.99 -8.94 0.22
C GLU A 54 0.18 -8.68 -0.75
N GLY A 55 0.02 -7.75 -1.70
CA GLY A 55 1.10 -7.35 -2.61
C GLY A 55 2.22 -6.51 -1.98
N ARG A 56 1.99 -5.88 -0.82
CA ARG A 56 3.07 -5.22 -0.05
C ARG A 56 3.87 -6.22 0.76
N HIS A 57 3.22 -7.21 1.35
CA HIS A 57 3.90 -8.26 2.13
C HIS A 57 4.88 -9.08 1.30
N THR A 58 4.71 -9.16 -0.03
CA THR A 58 5.69 -9.80 -0.92
C THR A 58 6.95 -8.97 -1.15
N LYS A 59 6.96 -7.68 -0.80
CA LYS A 59 8.19 -6.88 -0.80
C LYS A 59 8.91 -7.11 0.52
N ASN A 60 9.75 -8.15 0.54
CA ASN A 60 10.78 -8.22 1.57
C ASN A 60 11.62 -6.93 1.51
N PRO A 61 11.91 -6.29 2.65
CA PRO A 61 12.87 -5.20 2.65
C PRO A 61 14.16 -5.72 2.01
N ILE A 62 14.74 -4.92 1.12
CA ILE A 62 16.05 -5.24 0.55
C ILE A 62 17.00 -5.28 1.74
N PRO A 63 17.63 -6.42 2.03
CA PRO A 63 18.55 -6.50 3.15
C PRO A 63 19.71 -5.53 2.89
N GLU A 64 20.14 -4.80 3.91
CA GLU A 64 21.24 -3.82 3.80
C GLU A 64 22.54 -4.50 3.32
N GLU A 65 22.68 -5.79 3.62
CA GLU A 65 23.79 -6.63 3.18
C GLU A 65 23.26 -7.92 2.56
N SER A 66 23.88 -8.40 1.48
CA SER A 66 23.57 -9.71 0.93
C SER A 66 24.09 -10.82 1.84
N ASN A 67 23.26 -11.82 2.12
CA ASN A 67 23.65 -13.01 2.91
C ASN A 67 24.76 -13.86 2.25
N THR A 68 25.06 -13.63 0.97
CA THR A 68 26.04 -14.38 0.17
C THR A 68 27.38 -13.68 0.01
N ARG A 69 27.52 -12.43 0.51
CA ARG A 69 28.77 -11.68 0.43
C ARG A 69 29.64 -12.05 1.61
N SER A 70 30.89 -12.43 1.33
CA SER A 70 31.87 -12.65 2.38
C SER A 70 32.18 -11.35 3.11
N LYS A 71 32.29 -11.44 4.44
CA LYS A 71 32.70 -10.34 5.33
C LYS A 71 34.20 -10.24 5.47
N GLU A 72 34.93 -11.32 5.16
CA GLU A 72 36.37 -11.45 5.31
C GLU A 72 37.07 -11.38 3.95
N SER A 73 38.31 -10.90 3.93
CA SER A 73 39.09 -10.84 2.69
C SER A 73 39.40 -12.24 2.15
N LEU A 74 39.12 -12.47 0.86
CA LEU A 74 39.39 -13.72 0.11
C LEU A 74 38.55 -14.95 0.49
N ASP A 75 37.50 -14.80 1.29
CA ASP A 75 36.73 -15.97 1.77
C ASP A 75 35.70 -16.49 0.73
N ILE A 76 35.25 -15.67 -0.23
CA ILE A 76 34.46 -16.13 -1.39
C ILE A 76 35.03 -15.54 -2.69
N ILE A 77 35.37 -16.41 -3.64
CA ILE A 77 35.75 -16.03 -5.01
C ILE A 77 34.58 -16.38 -5.93
N LEU A 78 33.90 -15.37 -6.45
CA LEU A 78 32.85 -15.53 -7.45
C LEU A 78 33.48 -15.35 -8.85
N MET A 79 33.38 -16.36 -9.69
CA MET A 79 33.80 -16.30 -11.10
C MET A 79 32.59 -16.57 -11.98
N ASP A 80 32.37 -15.68 -12.95
CA ASP A 80 31.37 -15.86 -13.99
C ASP A 80 32.06 -16.07 -15.34
N LEU A 81 31.47 -16.89 -16.20
CA LEU A 81 31.92 -17.13 -17.56
C LEU A 81 30.83 -16.62 -18.51
N CYS A 82 31.10 -15.49 -19.16
CA CYS A 82 30.20 -14.88 -20.12
C CYS A 82 30.34 -15.50 -21.53
#